data_AF-A0A3C0NMB9-F1
#
_entry.id   AF-A0A3C0NMB9-F1
#
_cell.length_a   1.000
_cell.length_b   1.000
_cell.length_c   1.000
_cell.angle_alpha   90.00
_cell.angle_beta   90.00
_cell.angle_gamma   90.00
#
_symmetry.space_group_name_H-M   'P 1'
#
loop_
_entity.id
_entity.type
_entity.pdbx_description
1 polymer ?
#
loop_
_entity_poly.entity_id
_entity_poly.type
_entity_poly.pdbx_seq_one_letter_code
_entity_poly.pdbx_strand_id
1 'polypeptide(L)'
;NLREVTSARFLDSLAERGCKVVIFVEFVPVTDEAKELAPGDAERDYLRSEIARLRAERPEMVYISFPGDEKESGGCVAAGRGFFHINSHGGAEPCPFSPYSDVNIRGSSLREAMHSPLFTALRSGDILTDDHEGGCVLYEKRALVEALLAAQEK
;
A
#
# COMPACT_ATOMS: atom_id res chain seq x y z
N ASN A 1 14.99 -8.65 -9.32
CA ASN A 1 14.59 -10.09 -9.27
C ASN A 1 13.20 -10.35 -9.87
N LEU A 2 12.53 -9.37 -10.50
CA LEU A 2 11.15 -9.50 -10.98
C LEU A 2 10.89 -10.76 -11.81
N ARG A 3 11.72 -11.02 -12.83
CA ARG A 3 11.56 -12.19 -13.72
C ARG A 3 11.62 -13.54 -13.00
N GLU A 4 12.38 -13.63 -11.92
CA GLU A 4 12.49 -14.87 -11.15
C GLU A 4 11.19 -15.12 -10.37
N VAL A 5 10.71 -14.10 -9.65
CA VAL A 5 9.53 -14.21 -8.78
C VAL A 5 8.22 -14.33 -9.55
N THR A 6 8.18 -13.88 -10.82
CA THR A 6 7.04 -14.09 -11.73
C THR A 6 7.19 -15.33 -12.61
N SER A 7 8.30 -16.07 -12.50
CA SER A 7 8.53 -17.24 -13.34
C SER A 7 7.60 -18.40 -12.98
N ALA A 8 7.22 -19.19 -14.00
CA ALA A 8 6.45 -20.41 -13.79
C ALA A 8 7.14 -21.34 -12.79
N ARG A 9 8.45 -21.54 -12.93
CA ARG A 9 9.25 -22.38 -12.03
C ARG A 9 9.11 -21.99 -10.56
N PHE A 10 9.22 -20.69 -10.25
CA PHE A 10 9.12 -20.21 -8.88
C PHE A 10 7.69 -20.40 -8.33
N LEU A 11 6.69 -20.02 -9.11
CA LEU A 11 5.28 -20.11 -8.74
C LEU A 11 4.79 -21.56 -8.62
N ASP A 12 5.29 -22.48 -9.46
CA ASP A 12 5.04 -23.91 -9.36
C ASP A 12 5.58 -24.48 -8.06
N SER A 13 6.81 -24.13 -7.68
CA SER A 13 7.39 -24.52 -6.40
C SER A 13 6.55 -24.03 -5.21
N LEU A 14 5.90 -22.85 -5.31
CA LEU A 14 4.98 -22.37 -4.28
C LEU A 14 3.68 -23.17 -4.28
N ALA A 15 3.08 -23.41 -5.46
CA ALA A 15 1.85 -24.17 -5.59
C ALA A 15 1.99 -25.61 -5.08
N GLU A 16 3.10 -26.27 -5.38
CA GLU A 16 3.45 -27.63 -4.90
C GLU A 16 3.55 -27.69 -3.37
N ARG A 17 3.95 -26.60 -2.72
CA ARG A 17 3.97 -26.47 -1.25
C ARG A 17 2.60 -26.10 -0.66
N GLY A 18 1.57 -26.01 -1.49
CA GLY A 18 0.22 -25.69 -1.08
C GLY A 18 -0.09 -24.20 -0.98
N CYS A 19 0.78 -23.31 -1.48
CA CYS A 19 0.47 -21.89 -1.53
C CYS A 19 -0.77 -21.63 -2.41
N LYS A 20 -1.67 -20.76 -1.93
CA LYS A 20 -2.90 -20.37 -2.63
C LYS A 20 -2.98 -18.89 -2.96
N VAL A 21 -2.12 -18.09 -2.36
CA VAL A 21 -2.07 -16.64 -2.55
C VAL A 21 -0.61 -16.23 -2.69
N VAL A 22 -0.34 -15.38 -3.67
CA VAL A 22 0.96 -14.70 -3.85
C VAL A 22 0.68 -13.20 -3.85
N ILE A 23 1.39 -12.48 -2.98
CA ILE A 23 1.31 -11.02 -2.88
C ILE A 23 2.65 -10.47 -3.37
N PHE A 24 2.63 -9.77 -4.50
CA PHE A 24 3.75 -9.00 -5.01
C PHE A 24 3.72 -7.63 -4.35
N VAL A 25 4.67 -7.39 -3.45
CA VAL A 25 4.82 -6.10 -2.78
C VAL A 25 5.97 -5.35 -3.45
N GLU A 26 5.65 -4.23 -4.09
CA GLU A 26 6.68 -3.33 -4.63
C GLU A 26 7.48 -2.71 -3.49
N PHE A 27 8.78 -2.51 -3.73
CA PHE A 27 9.63 -1.80 -2.78
C PHE A 27 9.26 -0.31 -2.75
N VAL A 28 8.83 0.17 -1.57
CA VAL A 28 8.55 1.59 -1.33
C VAL A 28 9.77 2.21 -0.65
N PRO A 29 10.50 3.13 -1.32
CA PRO A 29 11.73 3.69 -0.76
C PRO A 29 11.41 4.71 0.33
N VAL A 30 11.91 4.48 1.56
CA VAL A 30 11.72 5.39 2.71
C VAL A 30 12.91 6.32 2.97
N THR A 31 13.94 6.27 2.12
CA THR A 31 15.07 7.20 2.09
C THR A 31 15.42 7.57 0.65
N ASP A 32 16.17 8.64 0.45
CA ASP A 32 16.57 9.08 -0.90
C ASP A 32 17.57 8.11 -1.54
N GLU A 33 18.46 7.50 -0.75
CA GLU A 33 19.46 6.53 -1.21
C GLU A 33 18.81 5.21 -1.65
N ALA A 34 17.63 4.89 -1.11
CA ALA A 34 16.91 3.66 -1.44
C ALA A 34 16.05 3.79 -2.71
N LYS A 35 15.93 4.99 -3.30
CA LYS A 35 15.07 5.23 -4.47
C LYS A 35 15.43 4.35 -5.67
N GLU A 36 16.72 4.10 -5.89
CA GLU A 36 17.20 3.26 -6.99
C GLU A 36 16.84 1.77 -6.84
N LEU A 37 16.41 1.34 -5.65
CA LEU A 37 15.94 -0.02 -5.39
C LEU A 37 14.45 -0.20 -5.72
N ALA A 38 13.71 0.89 -5.87
CA ALA A 38 12.29 0.84 -6.23
C ALA A 38 12.15 0.47 -7.72
N PRO A 39 11.12 -0.30 -8.09
CA PRO A 39 10.91 -0.64 -9.49
C PRO A 39 10.64 0.62 -10.32
N GLY A 40 11.27 0.73 -11.48
CA GLY A 40 10.95 1.79 -12.45
C GLY A 40 9.67 1.48 -13.25
N ASP A 41 9.22 2.44 -14.06
CA ASP A 41 7.97 2.30 -14.83
C ASP A 41 7.97 1.08 -15.75
N ALA A 42 9.07 0.80 -16.43
CA ALA A 42 9.19 -0.38 -17.28
C ALA A 42 9.09 -1.70 -16.49
N GLU A 43 9.56 -1.72 -15.24
CA GLU A 43 9.46 -2.88 -14.36
C GLU A 43 8.05 -3.04 -13.80
N ARG A 44 7.37 -1.93 -13.48
CA ARG A 44 5.96 -1.91 -13.07
C ARG A 44 5.04 -2.38 -14.19
N ASP A 45 5.30 -1.94 -15.41
CA ASP A 45 4.57 -2.36 -16.61
C ASP A 45 4.74 -3.85 -16.89
N TYR A 46 5.98 -4.34 -16.76
CA TYR A 46 6.27 -5.78 -16.82
C TYR A 46 5.50 -6.56 -15.75
N LEU A 47 5.58 -6.12 -14.48
CA LEU A 47 4.91 -6.79 -13.37
C LEU A 47 3.39 -6.83 -13.55
N ARG A 48 2.78 -5.71 -13.94
CA ARG A 48 1.35 -5.62 -14.24
C ARG A 48 0.93 -6.60 -15.34
N SER A 49 1.72 -6.67 -16.41
CA SER A 49 1.45 -7.57 -17.54
C SER A 49 1.57 -9.05 -17.15
N GLU A 50 2.60 -9.40 -16.37
CA GLU A 50 2.78 -10.77 -15.87
C GLU A 50 1.68 -11.17 -14.89
N ILE A 51 1.29 -10.29 -13.96
CA ILE A 51 0.20 -10.58 -13.01
C ILE A 51 -1.12 -10.79 -13.75
N ALA A 52 -1.41 -9.98 -14.77
CA ALA A 52 -2.59 -10.19 -15.62
C ALA A 52 -2.55 -11.54 -16.34
N ARG A 53 -1.40 -11.94 -16.89
CA ARG A 53 -1.20 -13.26 -17.50
C ARG A 53 -1.41 -14.39 -16.48
N LEU A 54 -0.82 -14.28 -15.29
CA LEU A 54 -0.95 -15.27 -14.22
C LEU A 54 -2.40 -15.42 -13.76
N ARG A 55 -3.13 -14.33 -13.58
CA ARG A 55 -4.57 -14.36 -13.24
C ARG A 55 -5.41 -15.10 -14.29
N ALA A 56 -5.04 -15.01 -15.57
CA ALA A 56 -5.75 -15.68 -16.66
C ALA A 56 -5.35 -17.16 -16.81
N GLU A 57 -4.06 -17.47 -16.70
CA GLU A 57 -3.52 -18.81 -17.00
C GLU A 57 -3.46 -19.74 -15.79
N ARG A 58 -3.46 -19.19 -14.56
CA ARG A 58 -3.26 -19.92 -13.32
C ARG A 58 -4.33 -19.60 -12.25
N PRO A 59 -5.61 -19.90 -12.52
CA PRO A 59 -6.70 -19.57 -11.61
C PRO A 59 -6.68 -20.36 -10.28
N GLU A 60 -5.79 -21.33 -10.11
CA GLU A 60 -5.62 -22.11 -8.88
C GLU A 60 -4.96 -21.33 -7.73
N MET A 61 -4.35 -20.17 -8.03
CA MET A 61 -3.78 -19.24 -7.05
C MET A 61 -4.32 -17.82 -7.25
N VAL A 62 -4.41 -17.08 -6.16
CA VAL A 62 -4.75 -15.64 -6.17
C VAL A 62 -3.47 -14.83 -6.23
N TYR A 63 -3.42 -13.87 -7.15
CA TYR A 63 -2.28 -12.96 -7.34
C TYR A 63 -2.69 -11.53 -7.02
N ILE A 64 -2.01 -10.92 -6.05
CA ILE A 64 -2.26 -9.55 -5.60
C ILE A 64 -0.99 -8.73 -5.84
N SER A 65 -1.13 -7.53 -6.38
CA SER A 65 -0.07 -6.54 -6.54
C SER A 65 -0.32 -5.35 -5.62
N PHE A 66 0.64 -5.04 -4.75
CA PHE A 66 0.56 -3.87 -3.87
C PHE A 66 1.78 -2.98 -4.10
N PRO A 67 1.61 -1.70 -4.48
CA PRO A 67 0.36 -0.94 -4.70
C PRO A 67 -0.23 -1.11 -6.11
N GLY A 68 0.31 -1.98 -6.97
CA GLY A 68 -0.09 -2.06 -8.37
C GLY A 68 -1.60 -2.25 -8.64
N ASP A 69 -2.36 -2.87 -7.73
CA ASP A 69 -3.81 -3.06 -7.84
C ASP A 69 -4.63 -1.86 -7.29
N GLU A 70 -4.00 -0.85 -6.70
CA GLU A 70 -4.72 0.31 -6.13
C GLU A 70 -5.45 1.13 -7.21
N LYS A 71 -4.91 1.18 -8.44
CA LYS A 71 -5.57 1.86 -9.57
C LYS A 71 -6.93 1.24 -9.90
N GLU A 72 -7.04 -0.09 -9.85
CA GLU A 72 -8.31 -0.81 -10.03
C GLU A 72 -9.27 -0.60 -8.85
N SER A 73 -8.74 -0.21 -7.69
CA SER A 73 -9.50 0.04 -6.45
C SER A 73 -9.99 1.49 -6.30
N GLY A 74 -9.74 2.36 -7.29
CA GLY A 74 -10.06 3.79 -7.21
C GLY A 74 -9.09 4.56 -6.29
N GLY A 75 -7.81 4.20 -6.33
CA GLY A 75 -6.72 4.82 -5.58
C GLY A 75 -6.41 4.10 -4.26
N CYS A 76 -5.60 4.76 -3.44
CA CYS A 76 -5.11 4.24 -2.16
C CYS A 76 -6.26 3.96 -1.18
N VAL A 77 -6.34 2.72 -0.68
CA VAL A 77 -7.41 2.25 0.23
C VAL A 77 -7.07 2.40 1.72
N ALA A 78 -6.02 3.18 2.02
CA ALA A 78 -5.58 3.53 3.38
C ALA A 78 -6.59 4.43 4.12
N ALA A 79 -6.21 4.87 5.32
CA ALA A 79 -6.97 5.83 6.14
C ALA A 79 -8.42 5.38 6.40
N GLY A 80 -8.64 4.07 6.53
CA GLY A 80 -9.95 3.49 6.83
C GLY A 80 -10.91 3.40 5.64
N ARG A 81 -10.48 3.65 4.39
CA ARG A 81 -11.30 3.35 3.18
C ARG A 81 -11.46 1.84 2.99
N GLY A 82 -10.38 1.09 3.19
CA GLY A 82 -10.34 -0.37 3.20
C GLY A 82 -9.51 -0.93 4.35
N PHE A 83 -8.43 -0.23 4.74
CA PHE A 83 -7.62 -0.60 5.90
C PHE A 83 -7.02 0.64 6.60
N PHE A 84 -6.49 0.39 7.80
CA PHE A 84 -5.54 1.27 8.48
C PHE A 84 -4.59 0.41 9.33
N HIS A 85 -3.49 0.99 9.80
CA HIS A 85 -2.48 0.30 10.59
C HIS A 85 -2.58 0.71 12.06
N ILE A 86 -2.36 -0.23 12.98
CA ILE A 86 -2.21 0.06 14.40
C ILE A 86 -0.78 -0.31 14.79
N ASN A 87 0.02 0.68 15.16
CA ASN A 87 1.42 0.44 15.52
C ASN A 87 1.55 -0.24 16.90
N SER A 88 2.78 -0.63 17.26
CA SER A 88 3.08 -1.28 18.54
C SER A 88 2.75 -0.44 19.79
N HIS A 89 2.62 0.88 19.62
CA HIS A 89 2.22 1.82 20.67
C HIS A 89 0.70 2.10 20.69
N GLY A 90 -0.09 1.44 19.83
CA GLY A 90 -1.54 1.61 19.73
C GLY A 90 -1.99 2.83 18.92
N GLY A 91 -1.06 3.56 18.30
CA GLY A 91 -1.40 4.67 17.39
C GLY A 91 -2.05 4.13 16.12
N ALA A 92 -3.16 4.75 15.70
CA ALA A 92 -3.80 4.44 14.44
C ALA A 92 -3.21 5.30 13.32
N GLU A 93 -2.58 4.63 12.35
CA GLU A 93 -1.87 5.22 11.23
C GLU A 93 -2.62 4.92 9.92
N PRO A 94 -2.63 5.84 8.93
CA PRO A 94 -3.32 5.60 7.66
C PRO A 94 -2.87 4.32 6.96
N CYS A 95 -1.57 4.03 7.00
CA CYS A 95 -0.89 2.94 6.31
C CYS A 95 0.47 2.70 7.00
N PRO A 96 1.05 1.49 7.01
CA PRO A 96 2.37 1.26 7.60
C PRO A 96 3.50 2.11 6.97
N PHE A 97 3.31 2.61 5.75
CA PHE A 97 4.25 3.52 5.06
C PHE A 97 3.97 5.01 5.32
N SER A 98 2.97 5.34 6.14
CA SER A 98 2.63 6.69 6.57
C SER A 98 2.43 6.67 8.10
N PRO A 99 3.53 6.62 8.88
CA PRO A 99 3.49 6.36 10.33
C PRO A 99 3.12 7.61 11.14
N TYR A 100 2.01 8.25 10.77
CA TYR A 100 1.47 9.44 11.43
C TYR A 100 0.15 9.07 12.09
N SER A 101 0.00 9.44 13.37
CA SER A 101 -1.15 9.06 14.18
C SER A 101 -1.59 10.23 15.05
N ASP A 102 -2.87 10.58 15.00
CA ASP A 102 -3.53 11.59 15.85
C ASP A 102 -4.42 10.96 16.93
N VAL A 103 -4.60 9.64 16.89
CA VAL A 103 -5.50 8.89 17.79
C VAL A 103 -4.84 7.59 18.25
N ASN A 104 -5.07 7.20 19.51
CA ASN A 104 -4.52 5.97 20.08
C ASN A 104 -5.64 5.05 20.60
N ILE A 105 -5.70 3.83 20.07
CA ILE A 105 -6.74 2.83 20.41
C ILE A 105 -6.67 2.33 21.85
N ARG A 106 -5.63 2.66 22.62
CA ARG A 106 -5.57 2.38 24.06
C ARG A 106 -6.46 3.33 24.87
N GLY A 107 -6.72 4.52 24.34
CA GLY A 107 -7.61 5.53 24.94
C GLY A 107 -8.88 5.79 24.13
N SER A 108 -9.08 5.09 23.02
CA SER A 108 -10.21 5.26 22.10
C SER A 108 -10.69 3.92 21.55
N SER A 109 -11.75 3.94 20.75
CA SER A 109 -12.26 2.80 19.99
C SER A 109 -11.74 2.79 18.55
N LEU A 110 -11.84 1.63 17.88
CA LEU A 110 -11.59 1.53 16.43
C LEU A 110 -12.52 2.45 15.64
N ARG A 111 -13.77 2.63 16.11
CA ARG A 111 -14.76 3.51 15.48
C ARG A 111 -14.29 4.95 15.52
N GLU A 112 -13.81 5.42 16.67
CA GLU A 112 -13.25 6.77 16.80
C GLU A 112 -11.99 6.94 15.95
N ALA A 113 -11.11 5.93 15.93
CA ALA A 113 -9.92 5.98 15.09
C ALA A 113 -10.25 6.12 13.59
N MET A 114 -11.27 5.40 13.09
CA MET A 114 -11.73 5.56 11.71
C MET A 114 -12.27 6.97 11.41
N HIS A 115 -12.76 7.69 12.41
CA HIS A 115 -13.28 9.05 12.27
C HIS A 115 -12.29 10.09 12.80
N SER A 116 -11.01 9.74 12.95
CA SER A 116 -10.00 10.69 13.42
C SER A 116 -9.89 11.89 12.47
N PRO A 117 -9.50 13.06 12.98
CA PRO A 117 -9.32 14.24 12.14
C PRO A 117 -8.36 14.01 10.96
N LEU A 118 -7.23 13.33 11.18
CA LEU A 118 -6.27 12.97 10.14
C LEU A 118 -6.91 12.09 9.06
N PHE A 119 -7.58 11.00 9.47
CA PHE A 119 -8.19 10.07 8.51
C PHE A 119 -9.31 10.75 7.73
N THR A 120 -10.10 11.60 8.41
CA THR A 120 -11.16 12.38 7.78
C THR A 120 -10.59 13.35 6.76
N ALA A 121 -9.52 14.09 7.10
CA ALA A 121 -8.86 15.02 6.20
C ALA A 121 -8.28 14.32 4.95
N LEU A 122 -7.61 13.18 5.15
CA LEU A 122 -7.04 12.38 4.05
C LEU A 122 -8.13 11.85 3.11
N ARG A 123 -9.28 11.41 3.64
CA ARG A 123 -10.40 10.93 2.83
C ARG A 123 -11.21 12.05 2.17
N SER A 124 -11.28 13.22 2.79
CA SER A 124 -12.00 14.37 2.24
C SER A 124 -11.20 15.12 1.17
N GLY A 125 -9.87 14.97 1.18
CA GLY A 125 -9.01 15.48 0.12
C GLY A 125 -8.87 14.50 -1.04
N ASP A 126 -8.35 14.99 -2.16
CA ASP A 126 -8.12 14.18 -3.36
C ASP A 126 -6.82 13.34 -3.31
N ILE A 127 -6.07 13.44 -2.20
CA ILE A 127 -4.75 12.81 -2.00
C ILE A 127 -4.80 11.29 -2.22
N LEU A 128 -5.84 10.62 -1.72
CA LEU A 128 -5.96 9.16 -1.81
C LEU A 128 -6.37 8.68 -3.20
N THR A 129 -6.83 9.59 -4.07
CA THR A 129 -7.24 9.32 -5.45
C THR A 129 -6.23 9.85 -6.47
N ASP A 130 -5.21 10.59 -6.02
CA ASP A 130 -4.19 11.13 -6.89
C ASP A 130 -3.34 10.02 -7.52
N ASP A 131 -2.95 10.25 -8.77
CA ASP A 131 -2.02 9.36 -9.46
C ASP A 131 -0.62 9.50 -8.84
N HIS A 132 0.11 8.40 -8.83
CA HIS A 132 1.50 8.33 -8.41
C HIS A 132 2.23 7.36 -9.33
N GLU A 133 3.49 7.65 -9.66
CA GLU A 133 4.30 6.85 -10.61
C GLU A 133 4.54 5.41 -10.09
N GLY A 134 4.26 5.17 -8.81
CA GLY A 134 4.26 3.88 -8.13
C GLY A 134 4.65 4.07 -6.67
N GLY A 135 4.78 2.98 -5.90
CA GLY A 135 5.00 3.10 -4.46
C GLY A 135 3.80 3.72 -3.71
N CYS A 136 4.01 4.37 -2.57
CA CYS A 136 2.90 4.84 -1.72
C CYS A 136 2.64 6.35 -1.88
N VAL A 137 1.44 6.73 -2.35
CA VAL A 137 1.03 8.14 -2.50
C VAL A 137 1.15 8.95 -1.21
N LEU A 138 0.86 8.32 -0.06
CA LEU A 138 0.97 8.98 1.25
C LEU A 138 2.42 9.26 1.66
N TYR A 139 3.36 8.42 1.21
CA TYR A 139 4.77 8.65 1.46
C TYR A 139 5.33 9.75 0.55
N GLU A 140 4.95 9.75 -0.73
CA GLU A 140 5.32 10.80 -1.68
C GLU A 140 4.83 12.18 -1.19
N LYS A 141 3.61 12.22 -0.66
CA LYS A 141 2.96 13.45 -0.14
C LYS A 141 3.14 13.62 1.38
N ARG A 142 4.19 13.05 1.98
CA ARG A 142 4.43 13.10 3.44
C ARG A 142 4.38 14.50 4.05
N ALA A 143 4.91 15.51 3.37
CA ALA A 143 4.89 16.90 3.85
C ALA A 143 3.46 17.43 3.99
N LEU A 144 2.54 17.00 3.12
CA LEU A 144 1.12 17.33 3.21
C LEU A 144 0.46 16.57 4.36
N VAL A 145 0.78 15.29 4.55
CA VAL A 145 0.28 14.50 5.70
C VAL A 145 0.71 15.13 7.03
N GLU A 146 1.97 15.55 7.14
CA GLU A 146 2.51 16.28 8.30
C GLU A 146 1.80 17.61 8.52
N ALA A 147 1.54 18.37 7.44
CA ALA A 147 0.81 19.63 7.53
C ALA A 147 -0.64 19.43 7.99
N LEU A 148 -1.31 18.37 7.52
CA LEU A 148 -2.66 18.01 7.96
C LEU A 148 -2.68 17.65 9.44
N LEU A 149 -1.68 16.91 9.92
CA LEU A 149 -1.53 16.55 11.32
C LEU A 149 -1.31 17.80 12.20
N ALA A 150 -0.37 18.66 11.83
CA ALA A 150 -0.06 19.89 12.58
C ALA A 150 -1.24 20.87 12.62
N ALA A 151 -2.11 20.86 11.61
CA ALA A 151 -3.32 21.69 11.60
C ALA A 151 -4.37 21.27 12.65
N GLN A 152 -4.28 20.04 13.19
CA GLN A 152 -5.21 19.54 14.22
C GLN A 152 -4.78 19.89 15.66
N GLU A 153 -3.54 20.34 15.86
CA GLU A 153 -3.01 20.70 17.18
C GLU A 153 -3.33 22.15 17.59
N LYS A 154 -4.09 22.89 16.76
CA LYS A 154 -4.56 24.27 17.00
C LYS A 154 -6.03 24.30 17.37
#